data_AF-A0A9E1BDB4-F1
#
_entry.id   AF-A0A9E1BDB4-F1
#
_cell.length_a   1.000
_cell.length_b   1.000
_cell.length_c   1.000
_cell.angle_alpha   90.00
_cell.angle_beta   90.00
_cell.angle_gamma   90.00
#
_symmetry.space_group_name_H-M   'P 1'
#
loop_
_entity.id
_entity.type
_entity.pdbx_description
1 polymer ?
#
loop_
_entity_poly.entity_id
_entity_poly.type
_entity_poly.pdbx_seq_one_letter_code
_entity_poly.pdbx_strand_id
1 'polypeptide(L)'
;MAKKKYGGYKNLHEDKTGLLKHREWRGLKDTLVDYWRWLVTWKDMIVMVLKNPVAVVKGLWRYRWMATYLSTPAFVDRHTEGLRGPQLLMTHLHFNMIVKHATGLILTAFEADEKMFPKNKKSKKLVCVDELIPAEFIAGFPNLKMYPMQTMPIFLSSMVDQLVVPPYLDAIESFGVPADVCPLPSAEAGVCVEDDYPKLGKCMITCNMPCDGSIMTTTFQDRYFKLPTHVYNVPLRYKGEDVQKYAVDEIKDMIKFVEEQTGEKWNWDTFIAALESYNKQLDFELKKWDVNKTKYPQMTGATFWLYRLYYYHLSGGYDKRFLKVDKKVNKIMEKAYAKKTPCSKEMRHRAIVWSCPANYYTSFANWLENCWGINVVMDMETMISYLKFRTDTHEHALEDLAKTYQRATMRTHTKGGYANVLNECWRVAEEYNVDTIIMYDQISCKGMDGLVGIFDDQAREKGYNFIWVQQDLMDSRTISRRDMREQVNKYMTTVLQEKPIDESLLDFDDSEAW
;
A
#
# COMPACT_ATOMS: atom_id res chain seq x y z
N MET A 1 11.73 -20.54 34.63
CA MET A 1 10.41 -19.95 34.34
C MET A 1 9.84 -20.66 33.13
N ALA A 2 8.68 -21.29 33.27
CA ALA A 2 8.05 -22.03 32.18
C ALA A 2 7.85 -21.11 30.95
N LYS A 3 8.41 -21.49 29.80
CA LYS A 3 8.03 -20.91 28.50
C LYS A 3 6.53 -21.11 28.37
N LYS A 4 5.72 -20.07 28.62
CA LYS A 4 4.30 -20.11 28.26
C LYS A 4 4.28 -20.36 26.76
N LYS A 5 3.88 -21.57 26.34
CA LYS A 5 3.61 -21.89 24.95
C LYS A 5 2.57 -20.88 24.48
N TYR A 6 3.01 -19.90 23.69
CA TYR A 6 2.11 -19.11 22.88
C TYR A 6 1.34 -20.12 22.03
N GLY A 7 0.02 -19.99 22.00
CA GLY A 7 -0.81 -20.96 21.31
C GLY A 7 -0.38 -20.98 19.85
N GLY A 8 0.20 -22.09 19.38
CA GLY A 8 0.58 -22.23 17.99
C GLY A 8 -0.59 -21.98 17.04
N TYR A 9 -0.32 -21.80 15.75
CA TYR A 9 -1.30 -21.34 14.75
C TYR A 9 -2.69 -21.98 14.91
N LYS A 10 -2.77 -23.31 15.02
CA LYS A 10 -4.04 -24.06 15.15
C LYS A 10 -4.87 -23.71 16.39
N ASN A 11 -4.24 -23.25 17.46
CA ASN A 11 -4.94 -22.81 18.68
C ASN A 11 -5.49 -21.40 18.53
N LEU A 12 -4.77 -20.53 17.82
CA LEU A 12 -5.15 -19.13 17.66
C LEU A 12 -6.14 -18.94 16.50
N HIS A 13 -6.01 -19.74 15.43
CA HIS A 13 -6.73 -19.56 14.18
C HIS A 13 -7.76 -20.66 13.92
N GLU A 14 -8.84 -20.26 13.25
CA GLU A 14 -9.72 -21.15 12.52
C GLU A 14 -9.01 -21.67 11.26
N ASP A 15 -9.20 -22.96 11.00
CA ASP A 15 -8.54 -23.65 9.89
C ASP A 15 -9.04 -23.08 8.56
N LYS A 16 -8.15 -22.96 7.56
CA LYS A 16 -8.40 -22.39 6.22
C LYS A 16 -8.73 -20.90 6.15
N THR A 17 -9.50 -20.36 7.09
CA THR A 17 -9.91 -18.96 7.07
C THR A 17 -8.86 -18.04 7.68
N GLY A 18 -7.96 -18.56 8.52
CA GLY A 18 -6.97 -17.76 9.22
C GLY A 18 -7.57 -16.73 10.16
N LEU A 19 -8.84 -16.88 10.54
CA LEU A 19 -9.53 -15.99 11.48
C LEU A 19 -9.14 -16.31 12.92
N LEU A 20 -8.95 -15.28 13.75
CA LEU A 20 -8.66 -15.47 15.16
C LEU A 20 -9.88 -16.04 15.91
N LYS A 21 -9.73 -17.22 16.54
CA LYS A 21 -10.73 -17.80 17.45
C LYS A 21 -10.94 -16.96 18.71
N HIS A 22 -9.87 -16.32 19.15
CA HIS A 22 -9.84 -15.39 20.28
C HIS A 22 -8.68 -14.42 20.09
N ARG A 23 -8.68 -13.28 20.82
CA ARG A 23 -7.53 -12.36 20.80
C ARG A 23 -6.27 -13.09 21.25
N GLU A 24 -5.16 -12.86 20.56
CA GLU A 24 -3.85 -13.37 20.98
C GLU A 24 -3.50 -12.83 22.37
N TRP A 25 -3.07 -13.71 23.28
CA TRP A 25 -2.68 -13.29 24.62
C TRP A 25 -1.30 -12.62 24.60
N ARG A 26 -1.28 -11.32 24.94
CA ARG A 26 -0.09 -10.46 24.91
C ARG A 26 0.42 -10.04 26.29
N GLY A 27 -0.16 -10.60 27.34
CA GLY A 27 -0.10 -10.03 28.69
C GLY A 27 -1.14 -8.93 28.87
N LEU A 28 -1.54 -8.66 30.13
CA LEU A 28 -2.73 -7.84 30.44
C LEU A 28 -2.74 -6.49 29.70
N LYS A 29 -1.64 -5.73 29.78
CA LYS A 29 -1.55 -4.40 29.18
C LYS A 29 -1.70 -4.42 27.67
N ASP A 30 -0.93 -5.25 26.98
CA ASP A 30 -0.89 -5.25 25.52
C ASP A 30 -2.16 -5.90 24.94
N THR A 31 -2.74 -6.91 25.61
CA THR A 31 -4.03 -7.49 25.23
C THR A 31 -5.15 -6.44 25.33
N LEU A 32 -5.16 -5.62 26.38
CA LEU A 32 -6.15 -4.53 26.53
C LEU A 32 -5.96 -3.44 25.47
N VAL A 33 -4.72 -3.08 25.15
CA VAL A 33 -4.42 -2.11 24.08
C VAL A 33 -4.90 -2.64 22.74
N ASP A 34 -4.57 -3.89 22.41
CA ASP A 34 -5.00 -4.56 21.20
C ASP A 34 -6.53 -4.60 21.07
N TYR A 35 -7.22 -5.08 22.11
CA TYR A 35 -8.68 -5.15 22.13
C TYR A 35 -9.34 -3.77 21.99
N TRP A 36 -8.82 -2.74 22.69
CA TRP A 36 -9.34 -1.38 22.55
C TRP A 36 -9.19 -0.87 21.11
N ARG A 37 -8.06 -1.18 20.44
CA ARG A 37 -7.79 -0.72 19.08
C ARG A 37 -8.63 -1.43 18.04
N TRP A 38 -8.87 -2.72 18.26
CA TRP A 38 -9.85 -3.49 17.51
C TRP A 38 -11.26 -2.89 17.62
N LEU A 39 -11.69 -2.45 18.82
CA LEU A 39 -12.96 -1.73 18.97
C LEU A 39 -12.99 -0.39 18.21
N VAL A 40 -11.85 0.29 18.05
CA VAL A 40 -11.79 1.50 17.22
C VAL A 40 -11.97 1.21 15.74
N THR A 41 -11.40 0.11 15.23
CA THR A 41 -11.66 -0.36 13.86
C THR A 41 -13.16 -0.53 13.63
N TRP A 42 -13.84 -1.27 14.52
CA TRP A 42 -15.29 -1.43 14.46
C TRP A 42 -16.05 -0.11 14.57
N LYS A 43 -15.64 0.77 15.48
CA LYS A 43 -16.25 2.09 15.63
C LYS A 43 -16.22 2.87 14.31
N ASP A 44 -15.07 2.94 13.63
CA ASP A 44 -14.96 3.71 12.39
C ASP A 44 -15.81 3.09 11.25
N MET A 45 -15.88 1.75 11.17
CA MET A 45 -16.79 1.05 10.25
C MET A 45 -18.28 1.33 10.55
N ILE A 46 -18.68 1.23 11.82
CA ILE A 46 -20.07 1.51 12.25
C ILE A 46 -20.43 2.98 11.98
N VAL A 47 -19.53 3.92 12.27
CA VAL A 47 -19.75 5.35 12.01
C VAL A 47 -19.95 5.61 10.51
N MET A 48 -19.23 4.91 9.63
CA MET A 48 -19.45 5.00 8.18
C MET A 48 -20.87 4.58 7.80
N VAL A 49 -21.33 3.42 8.29
CA VAL A 49 -22.70 2.92 8.04
C VAL A 49 -23.74 3.92 8.57
N LEU A 50 -23.58 4.40 9.81
CA LEU A 50 -24.54 5.30 10.45
C LEU A 50 -24.63 6.68 9.78
N LYS A 51 -23.58 7.15 9.09
CA LYS A 51 -23.60 8.44 8.38
C LYS A 51 -24.55 8.43 7.19
N ASN A 52 -24.65 7.32 6.46
CA ASN A 52 -25.59 7.19 5.35
C ASN A 52 -25.99 5.72 5.14
N PRO A 53 -26.90 5.18 5.98
CA PRO A 53 -27.25 3.76 5.95
C PRO A 53 -27.81 3.32 4.60
N VAL A 54 -28.60 4.17 3.96
CA VAL A 54 -29.23 3.87 2.66
C VAL A 54 -28.18 3.72 1.57
N ALA A 55 -27.23 4.65 1.46
CA ALA A 55 -26.16 4.57 0.47
C ALA A 55 -25.26 3.35 0.70
N VAL A 56 -24.92 3.06 1.97
CA VAL A 56 -24.05 1.93 2.30
C VAL A 56 -24.73 0.58 2.05
N VAL A 57 -26.00 0.42 2.42
CA VAL A 57 -26.75 -0.81 2.13
C VAL A 57 -26.90 -1.01 0.63
N LYS A 58 -27.28 0.02 -0.13
CA LYS A 58 -27.32 -0.08 -1.60
C LYS A 58 -25.96 -0.45 -2.19
N GLY A 59 -24.88 0.16 -1.68
CA GLY A 59 -23.51 -0.12 -2.13
C GLY A 59 -23.10 -1.56 -1.85
N LEU A 60 -23.40 -2.09 -0.66
CA LEU A 60 -23.14 -3.48 -0.30
C LEU A 60 -23.82 -4.49 -1.24
N TRP A 61 -25.05 -4.21 -1.67
CA TRP A 61 -25.79 -5.06 -2.60
C TRP A 61 -25.40 -4.84 -4.07
N ARG A 62 -24.86 -3.66 -4.41
CA ARG A 62 -24.48 -3.34 -5.79
C ARG A 62 -23.07 -3.79 -6.13
N TYR A 63 -22.14 -3.64 -5.20
CA TYR A 63 -20.70 -3.76 -5.45
C TYR A 63 -20.12 -4.97 -4.74
N ARG A 64 -19.57 -5.91 -5.50
CA ARG A 64 -19.04 -7.18 -4.96
C ARG A 64 -17.88 -6.93 -4.01
N TRP A 65 -16.98 -6.03 -4.39
CA TRP A 65 -15.81 -5.66 -3.59
C TRP A 65 -16.17 -5.05 -2.22
N MET A 66 -17.40 -4.57 -2.01
CA MET A 66 -17.80 -3.98 -0.73
C MET A 66 -17.90 -5.02 0.39
N ALA A 67 -18.26 -6.27 0.06
CA ALA A 67 -18.42 -7.35 1.04
C ALA A 67 -17.10 -7.67 1.74
N THR A 68 -15.98 -7.63 1.01
CA THR A 68 -14.62 -7.79 1.53
C THR A 68 -14.34 -6.85 2.70
N TYR A 69 -14.84 -5.62 2.70
CA TYR A 69 -14.56 -4.68 3.79
C TYR A 69 -15.17 -5.07 5.14
N LEU A 70 -16.09 -6.05 5.18
CA LEU A 70 -16.59 -6.60 6.44
C LEU A 70 -15.50 -7.37 7.21
N SER A 71 -14.47 -7.90 6.54
CA SER A 71 -13.33 -8.58 7.16
C SER A 71 -12.19 -7.64 7.58
N THR A 72 -12.36 -6.31 7.45
CA THR A 72 -11.35 -5.31 7.85
C THR A 72 -10.71 -5.55 9.24
N PRO A 73 -11.46 -5.96 10.29
CA PRO A 73 -10.84 -6.28 11.57
C PRO A 73 -9.84 -7.44 11.49
N ALA A 74 -10.16 -8.50 10.74
CA ALA A 74 -9.27 -9.64 10.51
C ALA A 74 -8.02 -9.22 9.70
N PHE A 75 -8.19 -8.35 8.72
CA PHE A 75 -7.07 -7.74 8.00
C PHE A 75 -6.10 -7.03 8.96
N VAL A 76 -6.59 -6.19 9.88
CA VAL A 76 -5.72 -5.53 10.88
C VAL A 76 -5.08 -6.54 11.84
N ASP A 77 -5.80 -7.58 12.21
CA ASP A 77 -5.32 -8.61 13.14
C ASP A 77 -4.08 -9.34 12.60
N ARG A 78 -4.09 -9.72 11.32
CA ARG A 78 -2.93 -10.36 10.65
C ARG A 78 -1.65 -9.52 10.68
N HIS A 79 -1.77 -8.20 10.75
CA HIS A 79 -0.62 -7.28 10.80
C HIS A 79 -0.16 -6.96 12.23
N THR A 80 -0.90 -7.40 13.24
CA THR A 80 -0.59 -7.16 14.66
C THR A 80 -0.26 -8.44 15.43
N GLU A 81 -0.30 -9.59 14.76
CA GLU A 81 0.10 -10.87 15.30
C GLU A 81 1.56 -10.86 15.75
N GLY A 82 1.80 -11.36 16.96
CA GLY A 82 3.13 -11.42 17.57
C GLY A 82 3.66 -10.08 18.08
N LEU A 83 3.13 -8.94 17.60
CA LEU A 83 3.58 -7.61 18.01
C LEU A 83 3.25 -7.33 19.49
N ARG A 84 4.14 -6.61 20.17
CA ARG A 84 4.00 -6.21 21.58
C ARG A 84 4.44 -4.76 21.80
N GLY A 85 4.11 -4.21 22.96
CA GLY A 85 4.63 -2.94 23.45
C GLY A 85 4.42 -1.76 22.50
N PRO A 86 5.42 -0.86 22.35
CA PRO A 86 5.32 0.32 21.49
C PRO A 86 4.99 0.00 20.03
N GLN A 87 5.60 -1.04 19.45
CA GLN A 87 5.38 -1.40 18.05
C GLN A 87 3.91 -1.79 17.78
N LEU A 88 3.30 -2.58 18.66
CA LEU A 88 1.88 -2.93 18.58
C LEU A 88 0.99 -1.67 18.54
N LEU A 89 1.23 -0.71 19.43
CA LEU A 89 0.45 0.52 19.50
C LEU A 89 0.65 1.41 18.26
N MET A 90 1.88 1.53 17.77
CA MET A 90 2.19 2.32 16.56
C MET A 90 1.53 1.71 15.33
N THR A 91 1.58 0.38 15.21
CA THR A 91 0.93 -0.37 14.12
C THR A 91 -0.57 -0.13 14.10
N HIS A 92 -1.23 -0.31 15.24
CA HIS A 92 -2.67 -0.02 15.37
C HIS A 92 -3.01 1.45 15.05
N LEU A 93 -2.16 2.40 15.43
CA LEU A 93 -2.39 3.81 15.11
C LEU A 93 -2.37 4.09 13.60
N HIS A 94 -1.43 3.50 12.87
CA HIS A 94 -1.38 3.60 11.41
C HIS A 94 -2.58 2.89 10.76
N PHE A 95 -2.86 1.64 11.11
CA PHE A 95 -3.99 0.90 10.53
C PHE A 95 -5.35 1.53 10.84
N ASN A 96 -5.59 1.99 12.07
CA ASN A 96 -6.83 2.72 12.39
C ASN A 96 -6.97 3.98 11.52
N MET A 97 -5.87 4.67 11.17
CA MET A 97 -5.91 5.83 10.29
C MET A 97 -6.23 5.44 8.84
N ILE A 98 -5.62 4.36 8.33
CA ILE A 98 -5.95 3.78 7.01
C ILE A 98 -7.45 3.44 6.95
N VAL A 99 -7.96 2.68 7.91
CA VAL A 99 -9.39 2.30 7.99
C VAL A 99 -10.29 3.53 8.02
N LYS A 100 -9.96 4.52 8.84
CA LYS A 100 -10.73 5.77 8.95
C LYS A 100 -10.71 6.61 7.67
N HIS A 101 -9.64 6.54 6.89
CA HIS A 101 -9.56 7.22 5.61
C HIS A 101 -10.35 6.45 4.54
N ALA A 102 -10.11 5.14 4.42
CA ALA A 102 -10.78 4.26 3.46
C ALA A 102 -12.31 4.26 3.62
N THR A 103 -12.82 4.15 4.86
CA THR A 103 -14.26 4.27 5.14
C THR A 103 -14.85 5.63 4.69
N GLY A 104 -14.07 6.70 4.76
CA GLY A 104 -14.44 8.01 4.22
C GLY A 104 -14.52 8.06 2.69
N LEU A 105 -13.60 7.38 2.01
CA LEU A 105 -13.61 7.25 0.55
C LEU A 105 -14.77 6.39 0.07
N ILE A 106 -15.01 5.22 0.69
CA ILE A 106 -16.15 4.35 0.38
C ILE A 106 -17.47 5.12 0.53
N LEU A 107 -17.64 5.82 1.66
CA LEU A 107 -18.83 6.64 1.87
C LEU A 107 -18.95 7.73 0.79
N THR A 108 -17.86 8.42 0.45
CA THR A 108 -17.86 9.44 -0.60
C THR A 108 -18.30 8.85 -1.94
N ALA A 109 -17.81 7.66 -2.29
CA ALA A 109 -18.18 6.95 -3.51
C ALA A 109 -19.68 6.68 -3.55
N PHE A 110 -20.21 6.06 -2.49
CA PHE A 110 -21.61 5.66 -2.44
C PHE A 110 -22.56 6.87 -2.37
N GLU A 111 -22.15 7.93 -1.70
CA GLU A 111 -22.92 9.17 -1.66
C GLU A 111 -22.92 9.94 -2.97
N ALA A 112 -21.93 9.73 -3.84
CA ALA A 112 -21.79 10.41 -5.12
C ALA A 112 -22.25 9.56 -6.32
N ASP A 113 -22.38 8.24 -6.13
CA ASP A 113 -22.65 7.30 -7.21
C ASP A 113 -24.01 7.53 -7.89
N GLU A 114 -23.94 7.78 -9.19
CA GLU A 114 -25.07 8.06 -10.06
C GLU A 114 -25.85 6.79 -10.45
N LYS A 115 -25.28 5.59 -10.28
CA LYS A 115 -26.03 4.33 -10.43
C LYS A 115 -27.07 4.19 -9.32
N MET A 116 -26.69 4.51 -8.08
CA MET A 116 -27.57 4.44 -6.92
C MET A 116 -28.48 5.67 -6.76
N PHE A 117 -27.98 6.84 -7.18
CA PHE A 117 -28.65 8.13 -7.04
C PHE A 117 -28.51 8.96 -8.34
N PRO A 118 -29.42 8.80 -9.31
CA PRO A 118 -29.30 9.48 -10.61
C PRO A 118 -29.19 11.02 -10.49
N LYS A 119 -28.36 11.63 -11.34
CA LYS A 119 -28.11 13.09 -11.41
C LYS A 119 -27.57 13.68 -10.09
N ASN A 120 -26.73 12.92 -9.40
CA ASN A 120 -26.17 13.32 -8.10
C ASN A 120 -25.30 14.58 -8.20
N LYS A 121 -25.65 15.62 -7.44
CA LYS A 121 -24.83 16.85 -7.40
C LYS A 121 -23.47 16.64 -6.75
N LYS A 122 -23.33 15.66 -5.84
CA LYS A 122 -22.06 15.32 -5.18
C LYS A 122 -21.03 14.75 -6.16
N SER A 123 -21.49 13.99 -7.17
CA SER A 123 -20.65 13.47 -8.27
C SER A 123 -19.85 14.58 -8.96
N LYS A 124 -20.50 15.72 -9.22
CA LYS A 124 -19.89 16.87 -9.92
C LYS A 124 -18.79 17.59 -9.15
N LYS A 125 -18.58 17.26 -7.87
CA LYS A 125 -17.51 17.80 -7.02
C LYS A 125 -16.31 16.86 -6.91
N LEU A 126 -16.35 15.73 -7.61
CA LEU A 126 -15.26 14.75 -7.63
C LEU A 126 -14.44 14.86 -8.91
N VAL A 127 -13.12 14.87 -8.76
CA VAL A 127 -12.14 14.63 -9.83
C VAL A 127 -11.68 13.19 -9.65
N CYS A 128 -11.99 12.36 -10.63
CA CYS A 128 -11.53 10.98 -10.62
C CYS A 128 -10.08 10.94 -11.04
N VAL A 129 -9.30 10.08 -10.41
CA VAL A 129 -7.90 9.87 -10.76
C VAL A 129 -7.57 8.40 -10.81
N ASP A 130 -6.55 8.07 -11.58
CA ASP A 130 -5.80 6.84 -11.44
C ASP A 130 -5.15 6.77 -10.04
N GLU A 131 -5.13 5.58 -9.44
CA GLU A 131 -4.71 5.39 -8.04
C GLU A 131 -3.25 5.73 -7.78
N LEU A 132 -2.42 5.79 -8.82
CA LEU A 132 -1.00 6.11 -8.71
C LEU A 132 -0.70 7.60 -8.83
N ILE A 133 -1.71 8.43 -9.13
CA ILE A 133 -1.58 9.89 -9.13
C ILE A 133 -1.70 10.38 -7.67
N PRO A 134 -0.64 10.93 -7.08
CA PRO A 134 -0.67 11.34 -5.68
C PRO A 134 -1.54 12.57 -5.46
N ALA A 135 -2.19 12.69 -4.30
CA ALA A 135 -3.26 13.66 -4.10
C ALA A 135 -2.83 15.13 -3.96
N GLU A 136 -1.55 15.48 -3.89
CA GLU A 136 -1.06 16.83 -3.57
C GLU A 136 -1.71 17.91 -4.44
N PHE A 137 -1.91 17.66 -5.74
CA PHE A 137 -2.50 18.65 -6.65
C PHE A 137 -3.94 19.04 -6.26
N ILE A 138 -4.72 18.12 -5.66
CA ILE A 138 -6.11 18.43 -5.30
C ILE A 138 -6.19 19.50 -4.20
N ALA A 139 -5.12 19.69 -3.42
CA ALA A 139 -5.06 20.76 -2.43
C ALA A 139 -5.16 22.16 -3.04
N GLY A 140 -4.77 22.31 -4.32
CA GLY A 140 -4.98 23.53 -5.10
C GLY A 140 -6.43 23.76 -5.51
N PHE A 141 -7.33 22.79 -5.32
CA PHE A 141 -8.76 22.90 -5.61
C PHE A 141 -9.61 22.68 -4.36
N PRO A 142 -9.70 23.66 -3.44
CA PRO A 142 -10.29 23.47 -2.11
C PRO A 142 -11.77 23.07 -2.09
N ASN A 143 -12.50 23.30 -3.19
CA ASN A 143 -13.91 22.95 -3.34
C ASN A 143 -14.14 21.60 -4.05
N LEU A 144 -13.07 20.96 -4.53
CA LEU A 144 -13.12 19.65 -5.17
C LEU A 144 -12.60 18.59 -4.22
N LYS A 145 -12.92 17.33 -4.53
CA LYS A 145 -12.30 16.18 -3.88
C LYS A 145 -11.79 15.24 -4.96
N MET A 146 -10.65 14.63 -4.68
CA MET A 146 -10.12 13.56 -5.50
C MET A 146 -10.81 12.25 -5.13
N TYR A 147 -11.07 11.40 -6.11
CA TYR A 147 -11.46 10.02 -5.86
C TYR A 147 -10.63 9.09 -6.75
N PRO A 148 -9.74 8.26 -6.16
CA PRO A 148 -8.96 7.31 -6.92
C PRO A 148 -9.84 6.09 -7.28
N MET A 149 -10.05 5.85 -8.57
CA MET A 149 -11.11 4.95 -9.04
C MET A 149 -10.85 3.50 -8.65
N GLN A 150 -9.59 3.07 -8.70
CA GLN A 150 -9.16 1.69 -8.52
C GLN A 150 -8.93 1.32 -7.06
N THR A 151 -8.66 2.31 -6.18
CA THR A 151 -8.14 2.03 -4.84
C THR A 151 -9.10 1.21 -3.98
N MET A 152 -10.39 1.56 -3.96
CA MET A 152 -11.37 0.82 -3.14
C MET A 152 -11.83 -0.48 -3.83
N PRO A 153 -12.14 -0.49 -5.15
CA PRO A 153 -12.66 -1.70 -5.79
C PRO A 153 -11.64 -2.84 -5.88
N ILE A 154 -10.36 -2.55 -6.13
CA ILE A 154 -9.32 -3.57 -6.37
C ILE A 154 -8.12 -3.43 -5.45
N PHE A 155 -7.46 -2.26 -5.42
CA PHE A 155 -6.14 -2.17 -4.80
C PHE A 155 -6.17 -2.53 -3.31
N LEU A 156 -7.06 -1.90 -2.53
CA LEU A 156 -7.20 -2.19 -1.11
C LEU A 156 -8.00 -3.46 -0.84
N SER A 157 -9.03 -3.74 -1.63
CA SER A 157 -9.85 -4.94 -1.42
C SER A 157 -9.01 -6.21 -1.58
N SER A 158 -8.12 -6.26 -2.57
CA SER A 158 -7.19 -7.39 -2.78
C SER A 158 -6.22 -7.63 -1.61
N MET A 159 -5.92 -6.59 -0.82
CA MET A 159 -5.09 -6.69 0.39
C MET A 159 -5.87 -7.25 1.58
N VAL A 160 -7.17 -6.96 1.61
CA VAL A 160 -8.07 -7.45 2.63
C VAL A 160 -8.36 -8.92 2.33
N ASP A 161 -8.95 -9.22 1.17
CA ASP A 161 -9.46 -10.55 0.81
C ASP A 161 -8.77 -11.08 -0.46
N GLN A 162 -8.10 -12.23 -0.34
CA GLN A 162 -7.40 -12.84 -1.48
C GLN A 162 -8.35 -13.41 -2.55
N LEU A 163 -9.64 -13.53 -2.24
CA LEU A 163 -10.67 -14.13 -3.11
C LEU A 163 -11.49 -13.07 -3.87
N VAL A 164 -11.28 -11.78 -3.61
CA VAL A 164 -12.05 -10.71 -4.27
C VAL A 164 -11.68 -10.54 -5.74
N VAL A 165 -10.42 -10.81 -6.08
CA VAL A 165 -9.86 -10.52 -7.41
C VAL A 165 -10.16 -11.58 -8.47
N PRO A 166 -10.08 -12.90 -8.20
CA PRO A 166 -10.24 -13.95 -9.22
C PRO A 166 -11.42 -13.77 -10.19
N PRO A 167 -12.65 -13.41 -9.76
CA PRO A 167 -13.74 -13.28 -10.73
C PRO A 167 -13.61 -12.07 -11.67
N TYR A 168 -12.83 -11.02 -11.32
CA TYR A 168 -12.51 -9.94 -12.27
C TYR A 168 -11.45 -10.37 -13.28
N LEU A 169 -10.48 -11.20 -12.87
CA LEU A 169 -9.48 -11.77 -13.77
C LEU A 169 -10.14 -12.71 -14.79
N ASP A 170 -11.01 -13.60 -14.33
CA ASP A 170 -11.73 -14.53 -15.22
C ASP A 170 -12.56 -13.77 -16.27
N ALA A 171 -13.21 -12.67 -15.86
CA ALA A 171 -14.00 -11.83 -16.75
C ALA A 171 -13.14 -11.13 -17.81
N ILE A 172 -12.03 -10.50 -17.42
CA ILE A 172 -11.19 -9.75 -18.37
C ILE A 172 -10.40 -10.66 -19.30
N GLU A 173 -9.98 -11.84 -18.82
CA GLU A 173 -9.31 -12.84 -19.64
C GLU A 173 -10.25 -13.42 -20.69
N SER A 174 -11.49 -13.70 -20.29
CA SER A 174 -12.56 -14.10 -21.22
C SER A 174 -12.89 -13.00 -22.23
N PHE A 175 -12.73 -11.72 -21.84
CA PHE A 175 -12.91 -10.57 -22.71
C PHE A 175 -11.74 -10.38 -23.71
N GLY A 176 -10.60 -11.00 -23.45
CA GLY A 176 -9.47 -11.08 -24.37
C GLY A 176 -8.15 -10.46 -23.87
N VAL A 177 -8.04 -10.06 -22.60
CA VAL A 177 -6.74 -9.70 -22.02
C VAL A 177 -5.94 -10.99 -21.72
N PRO A 178 -4.71 -11.13 -22.21
CA PRO A 178 -3.91 -12.31 -21.92
C PRO A 178 -3.61 -12.50 -20.42
N ALA A 179 -3.61 -13.75 -19.96
CA ALA A 179 -3.29 -14.11 -18.57
C ALA A 179 -1.82 -13.84 -18.17
N ASP A 180 -0.92 -13.54 -19.12
CA ASP A 180 0.47 -13.12 -18.83
C ASP A 180 0.59 -11.63 -18.48
N VAL A 181 -0.53 -10.89 -18.48
CA VAL A 181 -0.59 -9.52 -18.00
C VAL A 181 -0.72 -9.52 -16.48
N CYS A 182 0.00 -8.61 -15.82
CA CYS A 182 -0.06 -8.43 -14.37
C CYS A 182 -1.51 -8.35 -13.83
N PRO A 183 -1.86 -9.09 -12.76
CA PRO A 183 -3.23 -9.19 -12.31
C PRO A 183 -3.77 -7.90 -11.69
N LEU A 184 -2.93 -6.94 -11.29
CA LEU A 184 -3.38 -5.61 -10.85
C LEU A 184 -4.12 -4.87 -11.99
N PRO A 185 -3.46 -4.49 -13.10
CA PRO A 185 -4.14 -3.83 -14.20
C PRO A 185 -5.23 -4.69 -14.84
N SER A 186 -5.05 -6.01 -14.92
CA SER A 186 -6.08 -6.92 -15.44
C SER A 186 -7.34 -6.88 -14.58
N ALA A 187 -7.23 -6.99 -13.25
CA ALA A 187 -8.39 -6.97 -12.36
C ALA A 187 -9.13 -5.63 -12.42
N GLU A 188 -8.40 -4.52 -12.49
CA GLU A 188 -8.99 -3.18 -12.67
C GLU A 188 -9.80 -3.08 -13.97
N ALA A 189 -9.27 -3.60 -15.08
CA ALA A 189 -10.03 -3.69 -16.33
C ALA A 189 -11.23 -4.66 -16.20
N GLY A 190 -11.09 -5.74 -15.45
CA GLY A 190 -12.17 -6.67 -15.13
C GLY A 190 -13.32 -6.02 -14.35
N VAL A 191 -13.04 -5.07 -13.46
CA VAL A 191 -14.09 -4.28 -12.79
C VAL A 191 -14.90 -3.45 -13.81
N CYS A 192 -14.26 -2.93 -14.87
CA CYS A 192 -15.00 -2.29 -15.96
C CYS A 192 -15.91 -3.28 -16.71
N VAL A 193 -15.40 -4.47 -17.03
CA VAL A 193 -16.16 -5.51 -17.76
C VAL A 193 -17.37 -5.97 -16.96
N GLU A 194 -17.21 -6.14 -15.64
CA GLU A 194 -18.28 -6.55 -14.72
C GLU A 194 -19.21 -5.39 -14.28
N ASP A 195 -19.02 -4.18 -14.82
CA ASP A 195 -19.75 -2.97 -14.44
C ASP A 195 -19.70 -2.68 -12.92
N ASP A 196 -18.59 -2.98 -12.24
CA ASP A 196 -18.52 -2.93 -10.77
C ASP A 196 -17.79 -1.70 -10.18
N TYR A 197 -17.45 -0.73 -11.03
CA TYR A 197 -17.03 0.59 -10.58
C TYR A 197 -18.23 1.49 -10.26
N PRO A 198 -18.13 2.36 -9.24
CA PRO A 198 -19.10 3.43 -9.03
C PRO A 198 -19.09 4.41 -10.20
N LYS A 199 -20.27 4.96 -10.54
CA LYS A 199 -20.38 5.99 -11.57
C LYS A 199 -20.40 7.35 -10.90
N LEU A 200 -19.26 8.03 -10.90
CA LEU A 200 -19.11 9.33 -10.26
C LEU A 200 -18.04 10.16 -10.96
N GLY A 201 -17.98 11.44 -10.63
CA GLY A 201 -16.93 12.34 -11.10
C GLY A 201 -17.36 13.27 -12.21
N LYS A 202 -16.61 14.37 -12.33
CA LYS A 202 -16.77 15.35 -13.38
C LYS A 202 -15.82 15.12 -14.56
N CYS A 203 -14.63 14.60 -14.26
CA CYS A 203 -13.57 14.26 -15.21
C CYS A 203 -12.66 13.20 -14.59
N MET A 204 -11.79 12.61 -15.41
CA MET A 204 -10.80 11.61 -15.02
C MET A 204 -9.39 12.10 -15.38
N ILE A 205 -8.42 11.86 -14.49
CA ILE A 205 -6.99 12.01 -14.77
C ILE A 205 -6.36 10.62 -14.74
N THR A 206 -5.71 10.26 -15.83
CA THR A 206 -5.05 8.96 -16.02
C THR A 206 -3.54 9.18 -16.15
N CYS A 207 -2.72 8.13 -16.02
CA CYS A 207 -1.28 8.29 -16.14
C CYS A 207 -0.58 7.11 -16.80
N ASN A 208 0.69 7.30 -17.15
CA ASN A 208 1.56 6.25 -17.71
C ASN A 208 2.39 5.52 -16.64
N MET A 209 1.86 5.42 -15.41
CA MET A 209 2.54 4.79 -14.27
C MET A 209 1.82 3.49 -13.84
N PRO A 210 2.54 2.50 -13.28
CA PRO A 210 3.98 2.40 -13.28
C PRO A 210 4.49 1.76 -14.58
N CYS A 211 3.65 1.08 -15.37
CA CYS A 211 4.05 0.29 -16.53
C CYS A 211 2.97 0.24 -17.61
N ASP A 212 3.28 -0.46 -18.71
CA ASP A 212 2.40 -0.56 -19.87
C ASP A 212 1.10 -1.33 -19.56
N GLY A 213 1.09 -2.18 -18.53
CA GLY A 213 -0.12 -2.81 -18.02
C GLY A 213 -1.15 -1.78 -17.55
N SER A 214 -0.74 -0.77 -16.77
CA SER A 214 -1.63 0.29 -16.31
C SER A 214 -2.12 1.19 -17.46
N ILE A 215 -1.27 1.41 -18.47
CA ILE A 215 -1.69 2.12 -19.70
C ILE A 215 -2.80 1.34 -20.41
N MET A 216 -2.67 0.01 -20.49
CA MET A 216 -3.70 -0.84 -21.10
C MET A 216 -5.03 -0.73 -20.33
N THR A 217 -5.01 -0.83 -19.00
CA THR A 217 -6.20 -0.65 -18.14
C THR A 217 -6.89 0.69 -18.33
N THR A 218 -6.12 1.76 -18.46
CA THR A 218 -6.65 3.11 -18.73
C THR A 218 -7.58 3.12 -19.95
N THR A 219 -7.29 2.34 -20.99
CA THR A 219 -8.13 2.29 -22.19
C THR A 219 -9.48 1.58 -21.98
N PHE A 220 -9.58 0.67 -21.01
CA PHE A 220 -10.86 0.06 -20.60
C PHE A 220 -11.67 1.07 -19.78
N GLN A 221 -11.01 1.73 -18.84
CA GLN A 221 -11.63 2.72 -17.97
C GLN A 221 -12.18 3.91 -18.75
N ASP A 222 -11.45 4.44 -19.74
CA ASP A 222 -11.92 5.55 -20.57
C ASP A 222 -13.22 5.20 -21.32
N ARG A 223 -13.26 4.00 -21.94
CA ARG A 223 -14.46 3.48 -22.63
C ARG A 223 -15.63 3.24 -21.70
N TYR A 224 -15.35 2.81 -20.47
CA TYR A 224 -16.35 2.50 -19.45
C TYR A 224 -16.93 3.77 -18.83
N PHE A 225 -16.08 4.66 -18.30
CA PHE A 225 -16.50 5.86 -17.58
C PHE A 225 -17.09 6.93 -18.49
N LYS A 226 -16.54 7.08 -19.71
CA LYS A 226 -16.95 8.10 -20.69
C LYS A 226 -16.96 9.51 -20.08
N LEU A 227 -16.03 9.76 -19.17
CA LEU A 227 -15.77 11.08 -18.61
C LEU A 227 -14.82 11.85 -19.53
N PRO A 228 -14.81 13.19 -19.49
CA PRO A 228 -13.68 13.94 -20.00
C PRO A 228 -12.40 13.43 -19.32
N THR A 229 -11.41 12.99 -20.10
CA THR A 229 -10.19 12.36 -19.61
C THR A 229 -8.97 13.18 -20.02
N HIS A 230 -8.04 13.36 -19.09
CA HIS A 230 -6.69 13.87 -19.35
C HIS A 230 -5.65 12.81 -19.00
N VAL A 231 -4.65 12.64 -19.85
CA VAL A 231 -3.53 11.72 -19.63
C VAL A 231 -2.35 12.54 -19.12
N TYR A 232 -2.01 12.37 -17.84
CA TYR A 232 -0.83 12.95 -17.23
C TYR A 232 0.40 12.09 -17.55
N ASN A 233 1.29 12.59 -18.40
CA ASN A 233 2.46 11.84 -18.83
C ASN A 233 3.66 12.15 -17.94
N VAL A 234 4.15 11.10 -17.29
CA VAL A 234 5.38 11.20 -16.51
C VAL A 234 6.57 10.80 -17.39
N PRO A 235 7.68 11.57 -17.42
CA PRO A 235 8.85 11.22 -18.21
C PRO A 235 9.46 9.88 -17.78
N LEU A 236 9.78 9.01 -18.73
CA LEU A 236 10.39 7.70 -18.43
C LEU A 236 11.82 7.82 -17.89
N ARG A 237 12.62 8.74 -18.45
CA ARG A 237 13.99 9.05 -18.01
C ARG A 237 13.98 10.16 -16.97
N TYR A 238 13.30 9.92 -15.85
CA TYR A 238 12.96 10.96 -14.88
C TYR A 238 14.17 11.59 -14.15
N LYS A 239 15.35 10.96 -14.21
CA LYS A 239 16.59 11.50 -13.62
C LYS A 239 17.23 12.63 -14.44
N GLY A 240 16.83 12.81 -15.70
CA GLY A 240 17.33 13.90 -16.54
C GLY A 240 16.79 15.25 -16.08
N GLU A 241 17.63 16.28 -16.05
CA GLU A 241 17.17 17.65 -15.82
C GLU A 241 16.46 18.23 -17.06
N ASP A 242 16.79 17.72 -18.24
CA ASP A 242 16.19 18.08 -19.53
C ASP A 242 14.70 17.78 -19.62
N VAL A 243 14.23 16.78 -18.87
CA VAL A 243 12.80 16.40 -18.84
C VAL A 243 11.98 17.16 -17.80
N GLN A 244 12.62 17.98 -16.95
CA GLN A 244 11.93 18.67 -15.85
C GLN A 244 10.95 19.73 -16.35
N LYS A 245 11.35 20.52 -17.35
CA LYS A 245 10.47 21.50 -17.97
C LYS A 245 9.19 20.84 -18.51
N TYR A 246 9.36 19.76 -19.27
CA TYR A 246 8.25 18.98 -19.80
C TYR A 246 7.33 18.43 -18.68
N ALA A 247 7.91 17.91 -17.60
CA ALA A 247 7.12 17.39 -16.47
C ALA A 247 6.32 18.47 -15.73
N VAL A 248 6.86 19.68 -15.62
CA VAL A 248 6.14 20.84 -15.06
C VAL A 248 5.03 21.30 -15.99
N ASP A 249 5.27 21.31 -17.30
CA ASP A 249 4.26 21.65 -18.30
C ASP A 249 3.07 20.66 -18.27
N GLU A 250 3.33 19.34 -18.11
CA GLU A 250 2.27 18.33 -17.93
C GLU A 250 1.42 18.58 -16.67
N ILE A 251 2.03 19.04 -15.56
CA ILE A 251 1.27 19.43 -14.36
C ILE A 251 0.40 20.66 -14.63
N LYS A 252 0.96 21.68 -15.31
CA LYS A 252 0.23 22.91 -15.65
C LYS A 252 -0.97 22.58 -16.55
N ASP A 253 -0.80 21.69 -17.53
CA ASP A 253 -1.87 21.22 -18.41
C ASP A 253 -2.93 20.41 -17.66
N MET A 254 -2.53 19.54 -16.75
CA MET A 254 -3.44 18.80 -15.87
C MET A 254 -4.29 19.75 -15.00
N ILE A 255 -3.67 20.77 -14.39
CA ILE A 255 -4.37 21.78 -13.59
C ILE A 255 -5.37 22.53 -14.46
N LYS A 256 -4.93 23.02 -15.63
CA LYS A 256 -5.78 23.75 -16.58
C LYS A 256 -6.98 22.92 -17.02
N PHE A 257 -6.78 21.63 -17.31
CA PHE A 257 -7.86 20.72 -17.64
C PHE A 257 -8.91 20.64 -16.52
N VAL A 258 -8.48 20.49 -15.25
CA VAL A 258 -9.41 20.47 -14.11
C VAL A 258 -10.18 21.79 -14.00
N GLU A 259 -9.53 22.94 -14.20
CA GLU A 259 -10.22 24.24 -14.21
C GLU A 259 -11.28 24.31 -15.30
N GLU A 260 -10.98 23.84 -16.52
CA GLU A 260 -11.90 23.86 -17.66
C GLU A 260 -13.11 22.94 -17.45
N GLN A 261 -12.89 21.74 -16.89
CA GLN A 261 -13.97 20.78 -16.68
C GLN A 261 -14.88 21.16 -15.50
N THR A 262 -14.33 21.78 -14.45
CA THR A 262 -15.05 22.00 -13.19
C THR A 262 -15.49 23.45 -12.98
N GLY A 263 -14.82 24.41 -13.61
CA GLY A 263 -14.97 25.85 -13.38
C GLY A 263 -14.33 26.35 -12.08
N GLU A 264 -13.78 25.48 -11.24
CA GLU A 264 -13.04 25.87 -10.04
C GLU A 264 -11.66 26.37 -10.43
N LYS A 265 -11.12 27.33 -9.66
CA LYS A 265 -9.81 27.93 -9.92
C LYS A 265 -8.75 27.45 -8.95
N TRP A 266 -7.53 27.33 -9.45
CA TRP A 266 -6.37 26.94 -8.67
C TRP A 266 -6.11 27.97 -7.55
N ASN A 267 -5.94 27.47 -6.33
CA ASN A 267 -5.65 28.26 -5.16
C ASN A 267 -4.25 27.93 -4.64
N TRP A 268 -3.34 28.89 -4.82
CA TRP A 268 -1.95 28.77 -4.40
C TRP A 268 -1.79 28.69 -2.88
N ASP A 269 -2.58 29.45 -2.10
CA ASP A 269 -2.46 29.46 -0.65
C ASP A 269 -2.79 28.09 -0.04
N THR A 270 -3.87 27.45 -0.51
CA THR A 270 -4.25 26.13 -0.02
C THR A 270 -3.31 25.03 -0.49
N PHE A 271 -2.80 25.14 -1.72
CA PHE A 271 -1.78 24.24 -2.26
C PHE A 271 -0.49 24.32 -1.44
N ILE A 272 0.08 25.52 -1.26
CA ILE A 272 1.32 25.72 -0.51
C ILE A 272 1.16 25.27 0.96
N ALA A 273 0.04 25.59 1.61
CA ALA A 273 -0.21 25.13 2.97
C ALA A 273 -0.25 23.58 3.10
N ALA A 274 -0.74 22.88 2.07
CA ALA A 274 -0.71 21.42 2.03
C ALA A 274 0.70 20.88 1.82
N LEU A 275 1.52 21.49 0.95
CA LEU A 275 2.92 21.10 0.77
C LEU A 275 3.74 21.28 2.05
N GLU A 276 3.53 22.37 2.80
CA GLU A 276 4.18 22.56 4.11
C GLU A 276 3.75 21.52 5.13
N SER A 277 2.47 21.12 5.11
CA SER A 277 1.94 20.04 5.93
C SER A 277 2.58 18.71 5.55
N TYR A 278 2.68 18.41 4.25
CA TYR A 278 3.37 17.24 3.72
C TYR A 278 4.83 17.20 4.19
N ASN A 279 5.58 18.31 4.08
CA ASN A 279 6.97 18.39 4.52
C ASN A 279 7.13 18.03 6.01
N LYS A 280 6.21 18.47 6.87
CA LYS A 280 6.22 18.12 8.30
C LYS A 280 5.95 16.63 8.53
N GLN A 281 5.08 16.03 7.72
CA GLN A 281 4.84 14.58 7.78
C GLN A 281 6.05 13.79 7.27
N LEU A 282 6.68 14.27 6.21
CA LEU A 282 7.90 13.68 5.68
C LEU A 282 9.03 13.71 6.72
N ASP A 283 9.18 14.80 7.49
CA ASP A 283 10.15 14.86 8.60
C ASP A 283 9.92 13.75 9.63
N PHE A 284 8.66 13.46 9.97
CA PHE A 284 8.30 12.35 10.86
C PHE A 284 8.58 10.99 10.25
N GLU A 285 8.45 10.84 8.93
CA GLU A 285 8.77 9.60 8.23
C GLU A 285 10.28 9.37 8.17
N LEU A 286 11.05 10.38 7.76
CA LEU A 286 12.51 10.29 7.66
C LEU A 286 13.14 9.99 9.04
N LYS A 287 12.61 10.59 10.11
CA LYS A 287 13.05 10.25 11.46
C LYS A 287 12.79 8.79 11.83
N LYS A 288 11.67 8.23 11.38
CA LYS A 288 11.35 6.80 11.57
C LYS A 288 12.35 5.92 10.81
N TRP A 289 12.73 6.32 9.61
CA TRP A 289 13.74 5.62 8.82
C TRP A 289 15.10 5.67 9.48
N ASP A 290 15.54 6.84 9.96
CA ASP A 290 16.81 7.00 10.69
C ASP A 290 16.87 6.10 11.92
N VAL A 291 15.78 6.02 12.69
CA VAL A 291 15.69 5.10 13.84
C VAL A 291 15.81 3.64 13.40
N ASN A 292 15.16 3.26 12.30
CA ASN A 292 15.19 1.90 11.79
C ASN A 292 16.54 1.48 11.21
N LYS A 293 17.36 2.41 10.71
CA LYS A 293 18.74 2.14 10.27
C LYS A 293 19.66 1.76 11.44
N THR A 294 19.29 2.11 12.67
CA THR A 294 20.12 1.81 13.85
C THR A 294 20.02 0.34 14.28
N LYS A 295 20.89 -0.03 15.23
CA LYS A 295 20.86 -1.35 15.90
C LYS A 295 19.56 -1.63 16.66
N TYR A 296 18.74 -0.62 16.94
CA TYR A 296 17.50 -0.73 17.70
C TYR A 296 16.31 -0.20 16.88
N PRO A 297 15.93 -0.88 15.79
CA PRO A 297 14.74 -0.49 15.03
C PRO A 297 13.52 -0.50 15.95
N GLN A 298 12.52 0.30 15.63
CA GLN A 298 11.33 0.45 16.48
C GLN A 298 10.05 -0.03 15.81
N MET A 299 10.15 -0.47 14.56
CA MET A 299 9.03 -0.93 13.77
C MET A 299 9.54 -1.90 12.71
N THR A 300 8.76 -2.92 12.40
CA THR A 300 9.03 -3.93 11.37
C THR A 300 7.72 -4.29 10.64
N GLY A 301 7.84 -5.08 9.58
CA GLY A 301 6.70 -5.65 8.87
C GLY A 301 6.04 -4.69 7.88
N ALA A 302 4.90 -5.11 7.33
CA ALA A 302 4.24 -4.45 6.20
C ALA A 302 3.58 -3.10 6.52
N THR A 303 3.55 -2.71 7.80
CA THR A 303 2.91 -1.45 8.20
C THR A 303 3.63 -0.23 7.63
N PHE A 304 4.93 -0.32 7.33
CA PHE A 304 5.69 0.78 6.72
C PHE A 304 5.09 1.19 5.38
N TRP A 305 5.09 0.27 4.42
CA TRP A 305 4.61 0.58 3.08
C TRP A 305 3.11 0.77 3.03
N LEU A 306 2.33 -0.03 3.75
CA LEU A 306 0.88 0.12 3.78
C LEU A 306 0.48 1.50 4.30
N TYR A 307 1.13 2.01 5.34
CA TYR A 307 0.84 3.37 5.79
C TYR A 307 1.39 4.43 4.82
N ARG A 308 2.60 4.24 4.31
CA ARG A 308 3.28 5.18 3.42
C ARG A 308 2.51 5.38 2.11
N LEU A 309 1.98 4.32 1.50
CA LEU A 309 1.17 4.40 0.29
C LEU A 309 -0.08 5.28 0.49
N TYR A 310 -0.81 5.11 1.60
CA TYR A 310 -2.03 5.88 1.87
C TYR A 310 -1.72 7.32 2.23
N TYR A 311 -0.66 7.53 3.02
CA TYR A 311 -0.17 8.87 3.30
C TYR A 311 0.21 9.61 2.00
N TYR A 312 0.98 8.96 1.12
CA TYR A 312 1.50 9.60 -0.09
C TYR A 312 0.39 9.80 -1.12
N HIS A 313 -0.26 8.71 -1.55
CA HIS A 313 -1.25 8.77 -2.63
C HIS A 313 -2.53 9.47 -2.23
N LEU A 314 -2.99 9.32 -0.99
CA LEU A 314 -4.35 9.72 -0.61
C LEU A 314 -4.40 10.91 0.35
N SER A 315 -3.31 11.25 1.04
CA SER A 315 -3.30 12.42 1.93
C SER A 315 -2.72 13.65 1.28
N GLY A 316 -1.66 13.55 0.45
CA GLY A 316 -1.01 14.69 -0.23
C GLY A 316 -0.79 15.94 0.65
N GLY A 317 -0.57 15.76 1.96
CA GLY A 317 -0.50 16.84 2.96
C GLY A 317 -1.81 17.56 3.34
N TYR A 318 -2.91 17.40 2.59
CA TYR A 318 -4.18 18.11 2.84
C TYR A 318 -5.04 17.48 3.94
N ASP A 319 -4.98 16.15 4.14
CA ASP A 319 -5.67 15.47 5.25
C ASP A 319 -4.88 15.58 6.56
N LYS A 320 -5.21 16.60 7.35
CA LYS A 320 -4.59 16.90 8.66
C LYS A 320 -4.67 15.76 9.68
N ARG A 321 -5.48 14.71 9.45
CA ARG A 321 -5.57 13.55 10.35
C ARG A 321 -4.28 12.74 10.35
N PHE A 322 -3.63 12.56 9.20
CA PHE A 322 -2.37 11.82 9.10
C PHE A 322 -1.26 12.50 9.91
N LEU A 323 -1.08 13.82 9.77
CA LEU A 323 -0.06 14.57 10.52
C LEU A 323 -0.21 14.41 12.05
N LYS A 324 -1.46 14.33 12.56
CA LYS A 324 -1.72 14.10 13.98
C LYS A 324 -1.31 12.68 14.41
N VAL A 325 -1.53 11.69 13.55
CA VAL A 325 -1.13 10.29 13.79
C VAL A 325 0.38 10.16 13.73
N ASP A 326 1.04 10.74 12.71
CA ASP A 326 2.50 10.72 12.54
C ASP A 326 3.23 11.31 13.75
N LYS A 327 2.78 12.47 14.22
CA LYS A 327 3.31 13.11 15.43
C LYS A 327 3.15 12.23 16.67
N LYS A 328 2.02 11.53 16.79
CA LYS A 328 1.75 10.63 17.93
C LYS A 328 2.63 9.38 17.87
N VAL A 329 2.77 8.78 16.69
CA VAL A 329 3.61 7.61 16.45
C VAL A 329 5.06 7.94 16.70
N ASN A 330 5.57 9.05 16.16
CA ASN A 330 6.95 9.50 16.40
C ASN A 330 7.25 9.71 17.88
N LYS A 331 6.33 10.30 18.65
CA LYS A 331 6.50 10.44 20.11
C LYS A 331 6.59 9.09 20.83
N ILE A 332 5.90 8.06 20.36
CA ILE A 332 5.97 6.72 20.93
C ILE A 332 7.30 6.07 20.54
N MET A 333 7.66 6.14 19.26
CA MET A 333 8.89 5.63 18.69
C MET A 333 10.12 6.21 19.39
N GLU A 334 10.22 7.53 19.53
CA GLU A 334 11.35 8.20 20.18
C GLU A 334 11.54 7.74 21.63
N LYS A 335 10.44 7.58 22.37
CA LYS A 335 10.49 7.07 23.75
C LYS A 335 10.94 5.63 23.81
N ALA A 336 10.50 4.80 22.86
CA ALA A 336 10.87 3.40 22.79
C ALA A 336 12.34 3.24 22.38
N TYR A 337 12.80 4.04 21.41
CA TYR A 337 14.18 4.13 20.95
C TYR A 337 15.13 4.58 22.04
N ALA A 338 14.80 5.65 22.77
CA ALA A 338 15.60 6.14 23.90
C ALA A 338 15.77 5.08 25.00
N LYS A 339 14.77 4.20 25.17
CA LYS A 339 14.81 3.08 26.10
C LYS A 339 15.43 1.80 25.51
N LYS A 340 15.81 1.82 24.22
CA LYS A 340 16.27 0.65 23.46
C LYS A 340 15.29 -0.52 23.58
N THR A 341 13.99 -0.21 23.51
CA THR A 341 12.94 -1.24 23.61
C THR A 341 13.03 -2.14 22.37
N PRO A 342 13.13 -3.47 22.52
CA PRO A 342 13.06 -4.39 21.39
C PRO A 342 11.73 -4.24 20.68
N CYS A 343 11.76 -4.13 19.34
CA CYS A 343 10.56 -3.99 18.52
C CYS A 343 9.95 -5.38 18.18
N SER A 344 10.82 -6.40 18.07
CA SER A 344 10.45 -7.79 17.90
C SER A 344 10.85 -8.63 19.12
N LYS A 345 10.23 -9.81 19.23
CA LYS A 345 10.55 -10.81 20.25
C LYS A 345 11.95 -11.39 20.06
N GLU A 346 12.31 -11.70 18.81
CA GLU A 346 13.56 -12.34 18.44
C GLU A 346 13.90 -11.94 17.00
N MET A 347 15.02 -11.23 16.83
CA MET A 347 15.52 -10.77 15.54
C MET A 347 16.79 -11.51 15.20
N ARG A 348 16.65 -12.57 14.40
CA ARG A 348 17.76 -13.40 13.91
C ARG A 348 18.38 -12.80 12.67
N HIS A 349 17.52 -12.34 11.77
CA HIS A 349 17.90 -11.71 10.52
C HIS A 349 17.26 -10.34 10.43
N ARG A 350 18.05 -9.33 10.07
CA ARG A 350 17.51 -8.06 9.57
C ARG A 350 17.31 -8.22 8.08
N ALA A 351 16.12 -7.86 7.61
CA ALA A 351 15.77 -7.98 6.22
C ALA A 351 15.22 -6.69 5.62
N ILE A 352 15.41 -6.56 4.31
CA ILE A 352 14.53 -5.74 3.48
C ILE A 352 13.68 -6.63 2.58
N VAL A 353 12.53 -6.10 2.18
CA VAL A 353 11.70 -6.67 1.14
C VAL A 353 11.83 -5.81 -0.11
N TRP A 354 12.17 -6.43 -1.23
CA TRP A 354 12.39 -5.73 -2.49
C TRP A 354 11.49 -6.27 -3.60
N SER A 355 11.22 -5.43 -4.61
CA SER A 355 10.20 -5.66 -5.64
C SER A 355 8.75 -5.51 -5.13
N CYS A 356 7.79 -5.64 -6.05
CA CYS A 356 6.36 -5.44 -5.81
C CYS A 356 5.82 -6.47 -4.80
N PRO A 357 5.12 -6.05 -3.73
CA PRO A 357 4.61 -6.96 -2.72
C PRO A 357 3.43 -7.79 -3.20
N ALA A 358 3.24 -8.97 -2.63
CA ALA A 358 2.01 -9.73 -2.82
C ALA A 358 0.84 -9.05 -2.09
N ASN A 359 -0.02 -8.34 -2.82
CA ASN A 359 -1.22 -7.71 -2.25
C ASN A 359 -2.10 -8.75 -1.58
N TYR A 360 -2.31 -9.92 -2.19
CA TYR A 360 -3.09 -10.97 -1.57
C TYR A 360 -2.47 -11.53 -0.28
N TYR A 361 -1.22 -11.19 0.09
CA TYR A 361 -0.58 -11.63 1.34
C TYR A 361 0.24 -10.53 2.01
N THR A 362 -0.36 -9.37 2.26
CA THR A 362 0.35 -8.23 2.85
C THR A 362 1.01 -8.52 4.21
N SER A 363 0.49 -9.45 5.00
CA SER A 363 1.06 -9.85 6.30
C SER A 363 2.21 -10.85 6.20
N PHE A 364 2.74 -11.13 4.99
CA PHE A 364 3.88 -12.04 4.80
C PHE A 364 5.09 -11.68 5.68
N ALA A 365 5.41 -10.39 5.81
CA ALA A 365 6.49 -9.92 6.67
C ALA A 365 6.25 -10.20 8.17
N ASN A 366 4.99 -10.22 8.61
CA ASN A 366 4.65 -10.63 9.97
C ASN A 366 4.83 -12.14 10.17
N TRP A 367 4.52 -12.95 9.14
CA TRP A 367 4.81 -14.38 9.17
C TRP A 367 6.32 -14.66 9.22
N LEU A 368 7.12 -13.99 8.39
CA LEU A 368 8.59 -14.07 8.40
C LEU A 368 9.17 -13.81 9.79
N GLU A 369 8.68 -12.76 10.46
CA GLU A 369 9.10 -12.39 11.80
C GLU A 369 8.71 -13.47 12.84
N ASN A 370 7.47 -13.96 12.82
CA ASN A 370 6.99 -14.89 13.84
C ASN A 370 7.48 -16.34 13.64
N CYS A 371 7.63 -16.79 12.39
CA CYS A 371 8.06 -18.13 12.06
C CYS A 371 9.59 -18.28 12.12
N TRP A 372 10.33 -17.31 11.59
CA TRP A 372 11.77 -17.43 11.36
C TRP A 372 12.62 -16.36 12.05
N GLY A 373 12.02 -15.30 12.62
CA GLY A 373 12.79 -14.19 13.20
C GLY A 373 13.46 -13.33 12.14
N ILE A 374 12.91 -13.32 10.92
CA ILE A 374 13.33 -12.47 9.82
C ILE A 374 12.53 -11.18 9.92
N ASN A 375 13.17 -10.12 10.39
CA ASN A 375 12.52 -8.84 10.63
C ASN A 375 12.74 -7.88 9.47
N VAL A 376 11.67 -7.62 8.73
CA VAL A 376 11.66 -6.63 7.65
C VAL A 376 11.68 -5.22 8.24
N VAL A 377 12.80 -4.52 8.10
CA VAL A 377 13.00 -3.15 8.65
C VAL A 377 12.79 -2.05 7.63
N MET A 378 12.73 -2.40 6.35
CA MET A 378 12.46 -1.50 5.22
C MET A 378 11.98 -2.30 4.01
N ASP A 379 11.28 -1.63 3.09
CA ASP A 379 10.83 -2.21 1.85
C ASP A 379 10.88 -1.20 0.69
N MET A 380 10.80 -1.72 -0.53
CA MET A 380 10.83 -0.93 -1.76
C MET A 380 9.64 0.05 -1.86
N GLU A 381 8.43 -0.36 -1.47
CA GLU A 381 7.22 0.46 -1.61
C GLU A 381 7.14 1.63 -0.62
N THR A 382 7.96 1.60 0.42
CA THR A 382 8.15 2.72 1.34
C THR A 382 9.08 3.77 0.75
N MET A 383 10.02 3.36 -0.12
CA MET A 383 11.06 4.20 -0.74
C MET A 383 10.57 4.99 -1.96
N ILE A 384 9.30 5.35 -1.97
CA ILE A 384 8.69 6.33 -2.89
C ILE A 384 9.19 7.75 -2.61
N SER A 385 8.76 8.76 -3.36
CA SER A 385 9.24 10.14 -3.17
C SER A 385 9.31 10.57 -1.70
N TYR A 386 10.50 10.96 -1.29
CA TYR A 386 10.84 11.53 0.01
C TYR A 386 11.51 12.90 -0.17
N LEU A 387 11.15 13.62 -1.23
CA LEU A 387 11.62 14.97 -1.50
C LEU A 387 10.82 15.99 -0.68
N LYS A 388 11.52 17.00 -0.16
CA LYS A 388 10.86 18.17 0.42
C LYS A 388 10.45 19.12 -0.69
N PHE A 389 9.26 19.67 -0.55
CA PHE A 389 8.77 20.75 -1.40
C PHE A 389 9.36 22.08 -0.98
N ARG A 390 9.94 22.81 -1.92
CA ARG A 390 10.22 24.23 -1.79
C ARG A 390 8.92 25.02 -1.95
N THR A 391 8.64 25.92 -1.00
CA THR A 391 7.41 26.70 -0.93
C THR A 391 7.65 28.22 -1.00
N ASP A 392 8.87 28.62 -1.39
CA ASP A 392 9.29 30.02 -1.54
C ASP A 392 8.76 30.67 -2.82
N THR A 393 8.55 29.89 -3.88
CA THR A 393 7.91 30.35 -5.13
C THR A 393 6.96 29.30 -5.68
N HIS A 394 6.00 29.75 -6.51
CA HIS A 394 5.07 28.85 -7.21
C HIS A 394 5.78 27.93 -8.21
N GLU A 395 6.82 28.42 -8.89
CA GLU A 395 7.60 27.61 -9.85
C GLU A 395 8.30 26.47 -9.12
N HIS A 396 8.99 26.76 -8.01
CA HIS A 396 9.67 25.73 -7.22
C HIS A 396 8.70 24.66 -6.69
N ALA A 397 7.51 25.07 -6.25
CA ALA A 397 6.50 24.14 -5.77
C ALA A 397 6.04 23.17 -6.88
N LEU A 398 5.85 23.66 -8.12
CA LEU A 398 5.50 22.82 -9.27
C LEU A 398 6.65 21.92 -9.72
N GLU A 399 7.89 22.42 -9.74
CA GLU A 399 9.07 21.62 -10.04
C GLU A 399 9.21 20.44 -9.07
N ASP A 400 9.05 20.68 -7.77
CA ASP A 400 9.19 19.64 -6.77
C ASP A 400 7.98 18.68 -6.76
N LEU A 401 6.80 19.14 -7.18
CA LEU A 401 5.65 18.28 -7.47
C LEU A 401 5.93 17.35 -8.65
N ALA A 402 6.49 17.88 -9.74
CA ALA A 402 6.88 17.07 -10.89
C ALA A 402 7.90 15.99 -10.50
N LYS A 403 8.95 16.37 -9.75
CA LYS A 403 9.95 15.42 -9.24
C LYS A 403 9.35 14.39 -8.30
N THR A 404 8.38 14.79 -7.49
CA THR A 404 7.68 13.88 -6.58
C THR A 404 6.90 12.83 -7.37
N TYR A 405 6.11 13.24 -8.36
CA TYR A 405 5.30 12.33 -9.19
C TYR A 405 6.18 11.42 -10.07
N GLN A 406 7.29 11.94 -10.58
CA GLN A 406 8.34 11.15 -11.24
C GLN A 406 8.89 10.00 -10.39
N ARG A 407 8.80 10.12 -9.06
CA ARG A 407 9.26 9.16 -8.06
C ARG A 407 8.11 8.44 -7.34
N ALA A 408 6.93 8.38 -7.95
CA ALA A 408 5.78 7.65 -7.41
C ALA A 408 6.06 6.14 -7.25
N THR A 409 5.12 5.45 -6.58
CA THR A 409 5.12 4.00 -6.29
C THR A 409 5.59 3.15 -7.45
N MET A 410 6.50 2.21 -7.15
CA MET A 410 7.26 1.36 -8.07
C MET A 410 8.14 2.10 -9.11
N ARG A 411 7.73 3.28 -9.60
CA ARG A 411 8.37 3.99 -10.71
C ARG A 411 9.78 4.43 -10.41
N THR A 412 10.01 4.99 -9.21
CA THR A 412 11.35 5.46 -8.80
C THR A 412 12.41 4.36 -8.95
N HIS A 413 12.03 3.12 -8.70
CA HIS A 413 12.93 1.97 -8.79
C HIS A 413 12.92 1.34 -10.19
N THR A 414 11.75 1.18 -10.82
CA THR A 414 11.59 0.34 -12.02
C THR A 414 11.73 1.06 -13.35
N LYS A 415 11.79 2.40 -13.38
CA LYS A 415 11.99 3.19 -14.61
C LYS A 415 13.36 3.84 -14.64
N GLY A 416 13.99 3.90 -15.82
CA GLY A 416 15.28 4.55 -16.04
C GLY A 416 16.50 3.60 -16.04
N GLY A 417 16.29 2.28 -16.15
CA GLY A 417 17.33 1.26 -16.31
C GLY A 417 17.62 0.45 -15.05
N TYR A 418 18.38 -0.64 -15.19
CA TYR A 418 18.65 -1.61 -14.11
C TYR A 418 19.25 -0.97 -12.86
N ALA A 419 20.09 0.06 -13.03
CA ALA A 419 20.76 0.74 -11.94
C ALA A 419 19.79 1.41 -10.95
N ASN A 420 18.57 1.75 -11.38
CA ASN A 420 17.59 2.38 -10.50
C ASN A 420 16.96 1.40 -9.50
N VAL A 421 16.92 0.12 -9.83
CA VAL A 421 16.39 -0.91 -8.91
C VAL A 421 17.51 -1.69 -8.21
N LEU A 422 18.56 -2.11 -8.92
CA LEU A 422 19.66 -2.88 -8.33
C LEU A 422 20.50 -2.07 -7.36
N ASN A 423 21.07 -0.94 -7.82
CA ASN A 423 21.97 -0.16 -6.97
C ASN A 423 21.23 0.42 -5.76
N GLU A 424 19.94 0.72 -5.93
CA GLU A 424 19.11 1.18 -4.83
C GLU A 424 18.84 0.07 -3.80
N CYS A 425 18.56 -1.16 -4.25
CA CYS A 425 18.44 -2.32 -3.36
C CYS A 425 19.69 -2.48 -2.48
N TRP A 426 20.88 -2.45 -3.09
CA TRP A 426 22.15 -2.59 -2.37
C TRP A 426 22.44 -1.43 -1.42
N ARG A 427 22.20 -0.20 -1.87
CA ARG A 427 22.33 1.00 -1.02
C ARG A 427 21.43 0.87 0.21
N VAL A 428 20.17 0.49 0.03
CA VAL A 428 19.22 0.32 1.14
C VAL A 428 19.64 -0.85 2.04
N ALA A 429 20.09 -1.97 1.48
CA ALA A 429 20.58 -3.09 2.27
C ALA A 429 21.76 -2.69 3.18
N GLU A 430 22.71 -1.92 2.65
CA GLU A 430 23.85 -1.38 3.42
C GLU A 430 23.41 -0.36 4.47
N GLU A 431 22.62 0.65 4.08
CA GLU A 431 22.14 1.70 5.00
C GLU A 431 21.34 1.15 6.18
N TYR A 432 20.59 0.07 5.95
CA TYR A 432 19.79 -0.61 6.97
C TYR A 432 20.53 -1.78 7.62
N ASN A 433 21.81 -2.01 7.32
CA ASN A 433 22.61 -3.07 7.93
C ASN A 433 21.85 -4.41 7.97
N VAL A 434 21.36 -4.84 6.81
CA VAL A 434 20.61 -6.10 6.66
C VAL A 434 21.54 -7.20 6.20
N ASP A 435 21.28 -8.42 6.65
CA ASP A 435 21.97 -9.64 6.19
C ASP A 435 21.10 -10.43 5.20
N THR A 436 19.79 -10.19 5.20
CA THR A 436 18.81 -10.93 4.40
C THR A 436 18.04 -10.00 3.47
N ILE A 437 17.77 -10.45 2.25
CA ILE A 437 16.93 -9.75 1.28
C ILE A 437 15.87 -10.73 0.80
N ILE A 438 14.61 -10.36 1.04
CA ILE A 438 13.45 -11.06 0.51
C ILE A 438 13.12 -10.37 -0.81
N MET A 439 13.36 -11.06 -1.92
CA MET A 439 13.08 -10.56 -3.25
C MET A 439 11.75 -11.13 -3.74
N TYR A 440 10.73 -10.29 -3.87
CA TYR A 440 9.50 -10.72 -4.49
C TYR A 440 9.68 -10.92 -6.00
N ASP A 441 9.44 -12.14 -6.44
CA ASP A 441 9.37 -12.53 -7.84
C ASP A 441 7.90 -12.48 -8.28
N GLN A 442 7.46 -11.28 -8.69
CA GLN A 442 6.13 -11.10 -9.25
C GLN A 442 6.15 -11.63 -10.67
N ILE A 443 5.57 -12.80 -10.91
CA ILE A 443 5.79 -13.60 -12.14
C ILE A 443 5.32 -12.94 -13.45
N SER A 444 4.53 -11.87 -13.37
CA SER A 444 4.07 -11.09 -14.53
C SER A 444 4.82 -9.74 -14.66
N CYS A 445 5.82 -9.48 -13.81
CA CYS A 445 6.58 -8.24 -13.80
C CYS A 445 7.77 -8.32 -14.75
N LYS A 446 7.48 -8.19 -16.05
CA LYS A 446 8.47 -8.26 -17.13
C LYS A 446 9.72 -7.38 -16.92
N GLY A 447 9.57 -6.26 -16.20
CA GLY A 447 10.70 -5.37 -15.88
C GLY A 447 11.66 -5.94 -14.84
N MET A 448 11.16 -6.63 -13.83
CA MET A 448 11.98 -7.26 -12.77
C MET A 448 12.53 -8.61 -13.23
N ASP A 449 11.74 -9.39 -13.99
CA ASP A 449 12.13 -10.70 -14.52
C ASP A 449 13.41 -10.61 -15.38
N GLY A 450 13.53 -9.52 -16.15
CA GLY A 450 14.70 -9.25 -16.98
C GLY A 450 16.00 -9.01 -16.20
N LEU A 451 15.94 -8.92 -14.87
CA LEU A 451 17.08 -8.58 -14.00
C LEU A 451 17.49 -9.71 -13.05
N VAL A 452 16.78 -10.85 -13.06
CA VAL A 452 16.98 -11.98 -12.13
C VAL A 452 18.44 -12.42 -12.06
N GLY A 453 19.06 -12.71 -13.20
CA GLY A 453 20.46 -13.18 -13.23
C GLY A 453 21.46 -12.18 -12.64
N ILE A 454 21.25 -10.88 -12.85
CA ILE A 454 22.14 -9.83 -12.32
C ILE A 454 21.97 -9.70 -10.79
N PHE A 455 20.74 -9.83 -10.29
CA PHE A 455 20.48 -9.85 -8.85
C PHE A 455 21.17 -11.05 -8.18
N ASP A 456 21.05 -12.24 -8.76
CA ASP A 456 21.67 -13.47 -8.22
C ASP A 456 23.19 -13.36 -8.14
N ASP A 457 23.84 -12.95 -9.23
CA ASP A 457 25.30 -12.82 -9.29
C ASP A 457 25.81 -11.82 -8.25
N GLN A 458 25.21 -10.62 -8.20
CA GLN A 458 25.64 -9.57 -7.28
C GLN A 458 25.31 -9.86 -5.82
N ALA A 459 24.17 -10.52 -5.54
CA ALA A 459 23.82 -10.89 -4.17
C ALA A 459 24.82 -11.91 -3.60
N ARG A 460 25.27 -12.88 -4.42
CA ARG A 460 26.31 -13.84 -4.06
C ARG A 460 27.67 -13.17 -3.82
N GLU A 461 28.07 -12.27 -4.71
CA GLU A 461 29.33 -11.50 -4.57
C GLU A 461 29.34 -10.65 -3.28
N LYS A 462 28.19 -10.09 -2.91
CA LYS A 462 28.03 -9.25 -1.71
C LYS A 462 27.80 -10.05 -0.43
N GLY A 463 27.49 -11.34 -0.53
CA GLY A 463 27.28 -12.22 0.62
C GLY A 463 25.96 -12.02 1.36
N TYR A 464 24.90 -11.60 0.68
CA TYR A 464 23.56 -11.49 1.27
C TYR A 464 22.84 -12.85 1.26
N ASN A 465 22.04 -13.12 2.30
CA ASN A 465 21.03 -14.17 2.26
C ASN A 465 19.90 -13.72 1.34
N PHE A 466 19.91 -14.19 0.10
CA PHE A 466 19.02 -13.70 -0.94
C PHE A 466 17.94 -14.75 -1.25
N ILE A 467 16.69 -14.44 -0.89
CA ILE A 467 15.57 -15.38 -0.96
C ILE A 467 14.56 -14.86 -1.97
N TRP A 468 14.47 -15.54 -3.11
CA TRP A 468 13.39 -15.34 -4.06
C TRP A 468 12.08 -15.92 -3.51
N VAL A 469 11.02 -15.12 -3.59
CA VAL A 469 9.67 -15.52 -3.21
C VAL A 469 8.75 -15.23 -4.37
N GLN A 470 8.42 -16.27 -5.13
CA GLN A 470 7.46 -16.17 -6.24
C GLN A 470 6.07 -15.87 -5.71
N GLN A 471 5.38 -14.98 -6.41
CA GLN A 471 4.03 -14.51 -6.07
C GLN A 471 3.36 -13.89 -7.31
N ASP A 472 2.03 -13.79 -7.32
CA ASP A 472 1.29 -13.26 -8.47
C ASP A 472 0.38 -12.08 -8.10
N LEU A 473 0.94 -11.12 -7.38
CA LEU A 473 0.42 -9.84 -6.89
C LEU A 473 -0.97 -9.88 -6.24
N MET A 474 -2.00 -10.16 -7.02
CA MET A 474 -3.40 -10.26 -6.60
C MET A 474 -4.05 -11.62 -6.86
N ASP A 475 -3.43 -12.50 -7.65
CA ASP A 475 -3.96 -13.83 -7.93
C ASP A 475 -3.31 -14.88 -7.03
N SER A 476 -4.07 -15.34 -6.04
CA SER A 476 -3.63 -16.40 -5.11
C SER A 476 -3.71 -17.81 -5.71
N ARG A 477 -4.31 -17.98 -6.91
CA ARG A 477 -4.54 -19.29 -7.54
C ARG A 477 -3.29 -19.82 -8.25
N THR A 478 -2.48 -18.93 -8.82
CA THR A 478 -1.22 -19.29 -9.49
C THR A 478 -0.17 -19.69 -8.47
N ILE A 479 -0.02 -18.87 -7.42
CA ILE A 479 0.93 -19.10 -6.34
C ILE A 479 0.24 -18.78 -5.01
N SER A 480 0.00 -19.80 -4.19
CA SER A 480 -0.71 -19.60 -2.93
C SER A 480 0.18 -18.96 -1.86
N ARG A 481 -0.45 -18.44 -0.80
CA ARG A 481 0.27 -17.98 0.40
C ARG A 481 1.14 -19.09 1.00
N ARG A 482 0.66 -20.33 0.95
CA ARG A 482 1.38 -21.52 1.43
C ARG A 482 2.62 -21.79 0.58
N ASP A 483 2.53 -21.65 -0.74
CA ASP A 483 3.67 -21.82 -1.65
C ASP A 483 4.75 -20.75 -1.41
N MET A 484 4.35 -19.49 -1.16
CA MET A 484 5.28 -18.43 -0.76
C MET A 484 6.03 -18.80 0.53
N ARG A 485 5.31 -19.28 1.56
CA ARG A 485 5.91 -19.72 2.82
C ARG A 485 6.88 -20.88 2.62
N GLU A 486 6.50 -21.85 1.80
CA GLU A 486 7.30 -23.05 1.55
C GLU A 486 8.65 -22.73 0.88
N GLN A 487 8.69 -21.75 -0.03
CA GLN A 487 9.94 -21.29 -0.63
C GLN A 487 10.93 -20.78 0.43
N VAL A 488 10.45 -19.96 1.37
CA VAL A 488 11.27 -19.48 2.49
C VAL A 488 11.64 -20.61 3.44
N ASN A 489 10.71 -21.49 3.78
CA ASN A 489 10.96 -22.63 4.67
C ASN A 489 12.10 -23.52 4.15
N LYS A 490 12.09 -23.82 2.84
CA LYS A 490 13.14 -24.60 2.17
C LYS A 490 14.49 -23.89 2.24
N TYR A 491 14.54 -22.60 2.00
CA TYR A 491 15.78 -21.81 2.10
C TYR A 491 16.33 -21.83 3.52
N MET A 492 15.50 -21.51 4.51
CA MET A 492 15.91 -21.45 5.92
C MET A 492 16.41 -22.80 6.45
N THR A 493 15.75 -23.89 6.05
CA THR A 493 16.09 -25.24 6.51
C THR A 493 17.29 -25.83 5.77
N THR A 494 17.39 -25.62 4.46
CA THR A 494 18.40 -26.29 3.62
C THR A 494 19.70 -25.48 3.53
N VAL A 495 19.57 -24.16 3.35
CA VAL A 495 20.71 -23.26 3.12
C VAL A 495 21.26 -22.74 4.44
N LEU A 496 20.38 -22.18 5.30
CA LEU A 496 20.82 -21.61 6.59
C LEU A 496 20.84 -22.64 7.72
N GLN A 497 20.21 -23.81 7.54
CA GLN A 497 20.16 -24.89 8.52
C GLN A 497 19.57 -24.45 9.88
N GLU A 498 18.63 -23.51 9.85
CA GLU A 498 17.98 -23.00 11.04
C GLU A 498 16.74 -23.80 11.43
N LYS A 499 16.36 -23.72 12.71
CA LYS A 499 15.07 -24.22 13.21
C LYS A 499 14.09 -23.05 13.36
N PRO A 500 12.80 -23.21 13.02
CA PRO A 500 11.84 -22.12 13.18
C PRO A 500 11.69 -21.71 14.64
N ILE A 501 11.30 -20.46 14.87
CA ILE A 501 10.89 -19.95 16.18
C ILE A 501 9.59 -20.61 16.61
N ASP A 502 8.67 -20.80 15.67
CA ASP A 502 7.39 -21.48 15.88
C ASP A 502 7.12 -22.48 14.75
N GLU A 503 7.32 -23.76 15.05
CA GLU A 503 7.07 -24.88 14.11
C GLU A 503 5.61 -24.95 13.64
N SER A 504 4.66 -24.39 14.40
CA SER A 504 3.25 -24.41 13.99
C SER A 504 2.92 -23.44 12.85
N LEU A 505 3.84 -22.53 12.51
CA LEU A 505 3.71 -21.58 11.40
C LEU A 505 4.39 -22.06 10.12
N LEU A 506 5.07 -23.20 10.13
CA LEU A 506 5.72 -23.75 8.93
C LEU A 506 4.70 -24.10 7.86
N ASP A 507 3.63 -24.78 8.27
CA ASP A 507 2.65 -25.32 7.34
C ASP A 507 1.22 -25.24 7.91
N PHE A 508 0.40 -24.42 7.28
CA PHE A 508 -1.01 -24.25 7.59
C PHE A 508 -1.79 -23.88 6.33
N ASP A 509 -3.08 -24.23 6.34
CA ASP A 509 -4.03 -23.86 5.29
C ASP A 509 -4.67 -22.51 5.64
N ASP A 510 -4.52 -21.56 4.71
CA ASP A 510 -5.14 -20.24 4.72
C ASP A 510 -5.76 -19.90 3.35
N SER A 511 -6.15 -20.93 2.59
CA SER A 511 -6.73 -20.80 1.24
C SER A 511 -8.08 -20.07 1.20
N GLU A 512 -8.81 -20.04 2.33
CA GLU A 512 -10.10 -19.37 2.45
C GLU A 512 -9.99 -18.04 3.23
N ALA A 513 -8.79 -17.48 3.40
CA ALA A 513 -8.61 -16.30 4.25
C ALA A 513 -9.02 -14.99 3.58
N TRP A 514 -9.94 -14.26 4.23
CA TRP A 514 -10.53 -12.99 3.77
C TRP A 514 -9.85 -11.75 4.32
#